data_AF-A0A3D0NA71-F1
#
_entry.id   AF-A0A3D0NA71-F1
#
_cell.length_a   1.000
_cell.length_b   1.000
_cell.length_c   1.000
_cell.angle_alpha   90.00
_cell.angle_beta   90.00
_cell.angle_gamma   90.00
#
_symmetry.space_group_name_H-M   'P 1'
#
loop_
_entity.id
_entity.type
_entity.pdbx_description
1 polymer ?
#
loop_
_entity_poly.entity_id
_entity_poly.type
_entity_poly.pdbx_seq_one_letter_code
_entity_poly.pdbx_strand_id
1 'polypeptide(L)'
;MLTFTESHPRARINRRQALSMASAAMLGSGMLSAKDSEVQFPGFGKAKSVLTIFAHGGQSQIDMWDPKPNAPEHVRGVFKPIQTALPGVHFTEDMP
;
A
#
# COMPACT_ATOMS: atom_id res chain seq x y z
N MET A 1 22.37 64.07 -50.85
CA MET A 1 23.52 64.36 -49.97
C MET A 1 23.16 63.87 -48.58
N LEU A 2 23.70 62.69 -48.22
CA LEU A 2 23.87 62.02 -46.92
C LEU A 2 22.70 61.90 -45.91
N THR A 3 22.18 60.68 -45.83
CA THR A 3 21.36 60.09 -44.77
C THR A 3 22.17 59.95 -43.47
N PHE A 4 21.67 60.50 -42.35
CA PHE A 4 22.24 60.29 -41.01
C PHE A 4 21.62 59.02 -40.41
N THR A 5 22.45 58.05 -39.98
CA THR A 5 21.99 56.84 -39.30
C THR A 5 22.38 56.92 -37.82
N GLU A 6 21.41 56.74 -36.92
CA GLU A 6 21.67 56.67 -35.47
C GLU A 6 22.29 55.32 -35.10
N SER A 7 23.37 55.36 -34.31
CA SER A 7 24.06 54.19 -33.79
C SER A 7 23.39 53.67 -32.51
N HIS A 8 22.87 52.44 -32.57
CA HIS A 8 22.30 51.75 -31.42
C HIS A 8 23.40 51.27 -30.44
N PRO A 9 23.32 51.57 -29.12
CA PRO A 9 24.24 50.99 -28.15
C PRO A 9 23.87 49.52 -27.90
N ARG A 10 24.75 48.60 -28.31
CA ARG A 10 24.63 47.17 -27.96
C ARG A 10 24.85 47.00 -26.46
N ALA A 11 23.80 46.64 -25.72
CA ALA A 11 23.89 46.31 -24.29
C ALA A 11 24.83 45.11 -24.08
N ARG A 12 25.99 45.34 -23.45
CA ARG A 12 26.94 44.28 -23.09
C ARG A 12 26.59 43.76 -21.70
N ILE A 13 26.03 42.56 -21.62
CA ILE A 13 25.75 41.90 -20.34
C ILE A 13 27.07 41.58 -19.65
N ASN A 14 27.26 42.10 -18.44
CA ASN A 14 28.47 41.87 -17.64
C ASN A 14 28.32 40.58 -16.80
N ARG A 15 29.42 39.86 -16.55
CA ARG A 15 29.44 38.57 -15.84
C ARG A 15 28.69 38.60 -14.50
N ARG A 16 28.75 39.73 -13.79
CA ARG A 16 28.04 39.94 -12.52
C ARG A 16 26.51 39.98 -12.68
N GLN A 17 26.01 40.54 -13.77
CA GLN A 17 24.58 40.59 -14.06
C GLN A 17 24.06 39.21 -14.45
N ALA A 18 24.83 38.44 -15.22
CA ALA A 18 24.51 37.05 -15.53
C ALA A 18 24.42 36.20 -14.25
N LEU A 19 25.35 36.38 -13.31
CA LEU A 19 25.33 35.65 -12.03
C LEU A 19 24.15 36.06 -11.15
N SER A 20 23.79 37.35 -11.10
CA SER A 20 22.61 37.84 -10.37
C SER A 20 21.29 37.31 -10.94
N MET A 21 21.18 37.20 -12.26
CA MET A 21 19.98 36.64 -12.89
C MET A 21 19.86 35.13 -12.63
N ALA A 22 20.99 34.41 -12.64
CA ALA A 22 21.02 32.99 -12.32
C ALA A 22 20.63 32.70 -10.86
N SER A 23 21.11 33.50 -9.90
CA SER A 23 20.76 33.31 -8.48
C SER A 23 19.29 33.63 -8.19
N ALA A 24 18.71 34.65 -8.83
CA ALA A 24 17.28 34.96 -8.71
C ALA A 24 16.39 33.85 -9.29
N ALA A 25 16.79 33.23 -10.41
CA ALA A 25 16.05 32.10 -11.01
C ALA A 25 16.09 30.84 -10.13
N MET A 26 17.21 30.56 -9.46
CA MET A 26 17.35 29.41 -8.57
C MET A 26 16.54 29.54 -7.28
N LEU A 27 16.49 30.74 -6.68
CA LEU A 27 15.66 31.01 -5.51
C LEU A 27 14.16 30.98 -5.82
N GLY A 28 13.74 31.47 -6.99
CA GLY A 28 12.34 31.38 -7.44
C GLY A 28 11.87 29.95 -7.72
N SER A 29 12.79 29.06 -8.12
CA SER A 29 12.48 27.65 -8.42
C SER A 29 12.41 26.76 -7.18
N GLY A 30 12.98 27.19 -6.05
CA GLY A 30 12.99 26.42 -4.80
C GLY A 30 11.68 26.41 -4.02
N MET A 31 10.74 27.32 -4.34
CA MET A 31 9.49 27.50 -3.57
C MET A 31 8.26 26.82 -4.18
N LEU A 32 8.39 26.11 -5.30
CA LEU A 32 7.26 25.59 -6.08
C LEU A 32 7.15 24.07 -6.16
N SER A 33 7.71 23.34 -5.20
CA SER A 33 7.45 21.89 -5.13
C SER A 33 7.39 21.38 -3.70
N ALA A 34 6.31 21.76 -3.00
CA ALA A 34 5.76 20.89 -1.97
C ALA A 34 5.09 19.72 -2.70
N LYS A 35 5.88 18.72 -3.09
CA LYS A 35 5.34 17.44 -3.51
C LYS A 35 4.78 16.80 -2.25
N ASP A 36 3.46 16.70 -2.15
CA ASP A 36 2.82 15.86 -1.14
C ASP A 36 3.50 14.49 -1.17
N SER A 37 4.08 14.14 -0.03
CA SER A 37 4.79 12.89 0.15
C SER A 37 3.74 11.80 0.27
N GLU A 38 3.26 11.32 -0.88
CA GLU A 38 2.39 10.15 -0.92
C GLU A 38 3.17 8.99 -0.29
N VAL A 39 2.64 8.43 0.80
CA VAL A 39 3.26 7.31 1.52
C VAL A 39 3.37 6.15 0.55
N GLN A 40 4.56 5.98 -0.04
CA GLN A 40 4.86 4.86 -0.91
C GLN A 40 5.08 3.63 -0.04
N PHE A 41 4.00 2.86 0.15
CA PHE A 41 4.16 1.48 0.57
C PHE A 41 4.98 0.75 -0.49
N PRO A 42 6.02 -0.01 -0.13
CA PRO A 42 6.80 -0.79 -1.08
C PRO A 42 5.86 -1.81 -1.74
N GLY A 43 5.50 -1.55 -3.00
CA GLY A 43 4.57 -2.38 -3.76
C GLY A 43 4.61 -2.02 -5.25
N PHE A 44 4.35 -3.00 -6.11
CA PHE A 44 4.47 -2.91 -7.58
C PHE A 44 3.35 -2.07 -8.26
N GLY A 45 2.88 -0.99 -7.63
CA GLY A 45 1.75 -0.18 -8.11
C GLY A 45 0.38 -0.72 -7.67
N LYS A 46 -0.70 -0.17 -8.26
CA LYS A 46 -2.09 -0.58 -7.94
C LYS A 46 -2.44 -1.88 -8.67
N ALA A 47 -3.00 -2.85 -7.95
CA ALA A 47 -3.53 -4.08 -8.57
C ALA A 47 -4.67 -3.75 -9.54
N LYS A 48 -4.60 -4.26 -10.78
CA LYS A 48 -5.64 -4.05 -11.82
C LYS A 48 -6.91 -4.85 -11.54
N SER A 49 -6.75 -6.01 -10.90
CA SER A 49 -7.83 -6.89 -10.46
C SER A 49 -7.34 -7.72 -9.28
N VAL A 50 -8.28 -8.11 -8.41
CA VAL A 50 -8.02 -9.01 -7.27
C VAL A 50 -9.00 -10.17 -7.38
N LEU A 51 -8.48 -11.40 -7.37
CA LEU A 51 -9.30 -12.61 -7.26
C LEU A 51 -9.31 -13.05 -5.80
N THR A 52 -10.46 -12.97 -5.16
CA THR A 52 -10.66 -13.49 -3.81
C THR A 52 -11.29 -14.88 -3.93
N ILE A 53 -10.55 -15.92 -3.53
CA ILE A 53 -11.05 -17.30 -3.49
C ILE A 53 -11.48 -17.59 -2.05
N PHE A 54 -12.78 -17.82 -1.84
CA PHE A 54 -13.31 -18.27 -0.56
C PHE A 54 -13.31 -19.81 -0.54
N ALA A 55 -12.25 -20.41 0.01
CA ALA A 55 -12.17 -21.85 0.23
C ALA A 55 -12.92 -22.29 1.51
N HIS A 56 -14.08 -21.69 1.78
CA HIS A 56 -14.97 -22.09 2.87
C HIS A 56 -15.77 -23.32 2.43
N GLY A 57 -15.12 -24.48 2.51
CA GLY A 57 -15.77 -25.78 2.27
C GLY A 57 -15.17 -26.92 3.07
N GLY A 58 -14.06 -26.68 3.78
CA GLY A 58 -13.52 -27.65 4.73
C GLY A 58 -14.42 -27.75 5.96
N GLN A 59 -14.53 -28.96 6.48
CA GLN A 59 -15.12 -29.19 7.80
C GLN A 59 -14.32 -28.40 8.86
N SER A 60 -15.00 -27.90 9.88
CA SER A 60 -14.35 -27.07 10.88
C SER A 60 -13.38 -27.92 11.71
N GLN A 61 -12.25 -27.32 12.10
CA GLN A 61 -11.26 -28.03 12.92
C GLN A 61 -11.81 -28.42 14.29
N ILE A 62 -12.71 -27.59 14.84
CA ILE A 62 -13.35 -27.85 16.13
C ILE A 62 -14.36 -28.99 16.04
N ASP A 63 -14.95 -29.24 14.88
CA ASP A 63 -15.90 -30.34 14.73
C ASP A 63 -15.18 -31.68 14.41
N MET A 64 -14.11 -31.65 13.62
CA MET A 64 -13.39 -32.89 13.27
C MET A 64 -12.38 -33.34 14.32
N TRP A 65 -11.41 -32.47 14.64
CA TRP A 65 -10.15 -32.92 15.25
C TRP A 65 -10.07 -32.60 16.74
N ASP A 66 -10.88 -31.65 17.22
CA ASP A 66 -10.87 -31.23 18.61
C ASP A 66 -12.24 -30.71 19.06
N PRO A 67 -13.23 -31.60 19.30
CA PRO A 67 -14.57 -31.22 19.74
C PRO A 67 -14.63 -30.69 21.17
N LYS A 68 -13.48 -30.56 21.85
CA LYS A 68 -13.31 -29.97 23.19
C LYS A 68 -14.48 -30.29 24.13
N PRO A 69 -14.67 -31.57 24.51
CA PRO A 69 -15.84 -32.00 25.29
C PRO A 69 -15.97 -31.29 26.65
N ASN A 70 -14.85 -30.81 27.20
CA ASN A 70 -14.79 -30.13 28.49
C ASN A 70 -14.88 -28.60 28.39
N ALA A 71 -14.94 -28.04 27.18
CA ALA A 71 -15.01 -26.60 27.00
C ALA A 71 -16.44 -26.06 27.23
N PRO A 72 -16.58 -24.79 27.66
CA PRO A 72 -17.88 -24.14 27.78
C PRO A 72 -18.65 -24.13 26.45
N GLU A 73 -19.98 -24.07 26.53
CA GLU A 73 -20.88 -24.15 25.37
C GLU A 73 -20.61 -23.08 24.29
N HIS A 74 -20.09 -21.92 24.68
CA HIS A 74 -19.73 -20.83 23.75
C HIS A 74 -18.39 -21.04 23.03
N VAL A 75 -17.56 -22.01 23.46
CA VAL A 75 -16.25 -22.31 22.87
C VAL A 75 -16.29 -23.57 22.03
N ARG A 76 -17.12 -24.55 22.41
CA ARG A 76 -17.27 -25.82 21.68
C ARG A 76 -18.11 -25.63 20.41
N GLY A 77 -17.91 -26.56 19.46
CA GLY A 77 -18.78 -26.69 18.29
C GLY A 77 -20.23 -27.01 18.69
N VAL A 78 -21.14 -26.80 17.75
CA VAL A 78 -22.59 -27.04 17.94
C VAL A 78 -22.88 -28.53 18.13
N PHE A 79 -22.05 -29.39 17.55
CA PHE A 79 -22.23 -30.83 17.58
C PHE A 79 -21.79 -31.47 18.90
N LYS A 80 -22.36 -32.63 19.19
CA LYS A 80 -21.99 -33.40 20.38
C LYS A 80 -20.73 -34.25 20.12
N PRO A 81 -19.71 -34.19 21.01
CA PRO A 81 -18.61 -35.13 20.98
C PRO A 81 -19.08 -36.54 21.33
N ILE A 82 -18.62 -37.51 20.56
CA ILE A 82 -18.78 -38.95 20.72
C ILE A 82 -17.40 -39.55 20.95
N GLN A 83 -17.31 -40.47 21.91
CA GLN A 83 -16.08 -41.21 22.17
C GLN A 83 -15.89 -42.32 21.13
N THR A 84 -14.68 -42.42 20.59
CA THR A 84 -14.32 -43.46 19.62
C THR A 84 -13.87 -44.75 20.32
N ALA A 85 -13.60 -45.80 19.54
CA ALA A 85 -13.00 -47.03 20.04
C ALA A 85 -11.60 -46.83 20.66
N LEU A 86 -10.91 -45.73 20.30
CA LEU A 86 -9.62 -45.37 20.87
C LEU A 86 -9.82 -44.49 22.12
N PRO A 87 -9.32 -44.91 23.30
CA PRO A 87 -9.41 -44.10 24.51
C PRO A 87 -8.77 -42.71 24.32
N GLY A 88 -9.51 -41.66 24.68
CA GLY A 88 -9.05 -40.27 24.57
C GLY A 88 -9.32 -39.60 23.22
N VAL A 89 -9.70 -40.35 22.18
CA VAL A 89 -10.05 -39.79 20.87
C VAL A 89 -11.56 -39.59 20.77
N HIS A 90 -11.96 -38.37 20.38
CA HIS A 90 -13.35 -37.95 20.26
C HIS A 90 -13.59 -37.34 18.88
N PHE A 91 -14.77 -37.61 18.31
CA PHE A 91 -15.27 -37.01 17.08
C PHE A 91 -16.66 -36.44 17.31
N THR A 92 -17.22 -35.65 16.40
CA THR A 92 -18.61 -35.18 16.49
C THR A 92 -19.60 -36.17 15.88
N GLU A 93 -20.87 -36.08 16.26
CA GLU A 93 -21.96 -36.93 15.75
C GLU A 93 -22.17 -36.91 14.23
N ASP A 94 -21.77 -35.83 13.55
CA ASP A 94 -21.88 -35.68 12.10
C ASP A 94 -20.64 -36.18 11.33
N MET A 95 -19.65 -36.74 12.02
CA MET A 95 -18.45 -37.26 11.38
C MET A 95 -18.71 -38.68 10.85
N PRO A 96 -18.48 -38.94 9.54
CA PRO A 96 -18.72 -40.25 8.92
C PRO A 96 -17.72 -41.34 9.34
#